data_AF-A0A9E6ZI05-F1
#
_entry.id   AF-A0A9E6ZI05-F1
#
_cell.length_a   1.000
_cell.length_b   1.000
_cell.length_c   1.000
_cell.angle_alpha   90.00
_cell.angle_beta   90.00
_cell.angle_gamma   90.00
#
_symmetry.space_group_name_H-M   'P 1'
#
loop_
_entity.id
_entity.type
_entity.pdbx_description
1 polymer ?
#
loop_
_entity_poly.entity_id
_entity_poly.type
_entity_poly.pdbx_seq_one_letter_code
_entity_poly.pdbx_strand_id
1 'polypeptide(L)' 'MPGRKWTVDEKMNIVLEGMVPGANISEVCRQHGVAQSLYYKWRDAFLTG' A
#
# COMPACT_ATOMS: atom_id res chain seq x y z
N MET A 1 7.81 -18.96 8.01
CA MET A 1 6.43 -18.54 7.66
C MET A 1 6.52 -17.81 6.32
N PRO A 2 5.88 -18.28 5.24
CA PRO A 2 5.92 -17.54 3.99
C PRO A 2 5.19 -16.23 4.23
N GLY A 3 5.93 -15.12 4.20
CA GLY A 3 5.34 -13.79 4.30
C GLY A 3 4.25 -13.65 3.24
N ARG A 4 3.11 -13.07 3.62
CA ARG A 4 2.01 -12.83 2.69
C ARG A 4 2.57 -12.08 1.48
N LYS A 5 2.41 -12.66 0.28
CA LYS A 5 2.85 -12.05 -0.97
C LYS A 5 1.65 -11.30 -1.54
N TRP A 6 1.80 -9.99 -1.70
CA TRP A 6 0.84 -9.18 -2.45
C TRP A 6 1.16 -9.27 -3.93
N THR A 7 0.14 -9.55 -4.74
CA THR A 7 0.17 -9.41 -6.19
C THR A 7 0.41 -7.95 -6.59
N VAL A 8 0.77 -7.70 -7.85
CA VAL A 8 0.97 -6.32 -8.35
C VAL A 8 -0.34 -5.54 -8.26
N ASP A 9 -1.47 -6.16 -8.61
CA ASP A 9 -2.79 -5.53 -8.56
C ASP A 9 -3.22 -5.17 -7.13
N GLU A 10 -2.98 -6.06 -6.15
CA GLU A 10 -3.24 -5.74 -4.75
C GLU A 10 -2.39 -4.56 -4.26
N LYS A 11 -1.10 -4.51 -4.63
CA LYS A 11 -0.24 -3.36 -4.27
C LYS A 11 -0.76 -2.07 -4.85
N MET A 12 -1.17 -2.08 -6.12
CA MET A 12 -1.72 -0.90 -6.80
C MET A 12 -3.02 -0.44 -6.14
N ASN A 13 -3.97 -1.33 -5.87
CA ASN A 13 -5.21 -0.97 -5.18
C ASN A 13 -4.94 -0.31 -3.83
N ILE A 14 -4.03 -0.87 -3.03
CA ILE A 14 -3.69 -0.34 -1.71
C ILE A 14 -3.06 1.05 -1.83
N VAL A 15 -2.14 1.25 -2.79
CA VAL A 15 -1.51 2.56 -3.04
C VAL A 15 -2.55 3.59 -3.51
N LEU A 16 -3.42 3.22 -4.45
CA LEU A 16 -4.45 4.12 -4.97
C LEU A 16 -5.44 4.55 -3.87
N GLU A 17 -5.87 3.61 -3.02
CA GLU A 17 -6.76 3.90 -1.89
C GLU A 17 -6.14 4.90 -0.92
N GLY A 18 -4.85 4.75 -0.60
CA GLY A 18 -4.13 5.69 0.26
C GLY A 18 -3.73 7.02 -0.40
N MET A 19 -3.88 7.16 -1.72
CA MET A 19 -3.65 8.41 -2.45
C MET A 19 -4.91 9.27 -2.58
N VAL A 20 -6.09 8.74 -2.22
CA VAL A 20 -7.34 9.52 -2.21
C VAL A 20 -7.22 10.69 -1.23
N PRO A 21 -7.62 11.92 -1.61
CA PRO A 21 -7.59 13.07 -0.70
C PRO A 21 -8.37 12.79 0.59
N GLY A 22 -7.70 12.91 1.74
CA GLY A 22 -8.29 12.61 3.05
C GLY A 22 -8.20 11.15 3.49
N ALA A 23 -7.59 10.26 2.70
CA ALA A 23 -7.35 8.88 3.11
C ALA A 23 -6.39 8.80 4.31
N ASN A 24 -6.72 7.94 5.27
CA ASN A 24 -5.83 7.64 6.39
C ASN A 24 -4.96 6.42 6.06
N ILE A 25 -3.70 6.67 5.67
CA ILE A 25 -2.73 5.62 5.32
C ILE A 25 -2.59 4.57 6.42
N SER A 26 -2.67 4.97 7.70
CA SER A 26 -2.57 4.03 8.83
C SER A 26 -3.75 3.06 8.86
N GLU A 27 -4.95 3.54 8.52
CA GLU A 27 -6.15 2.72 8.44
C GLU A 27 -6.12 1.80 7.24
N VAL A 28 -5.77 2.31 6.05
CA VAL A 28 -5.59 1.52 4.83
C VAL A 28 -4.57 0.39 5.07
N CYS A 29 -3.41 0.71 5.63
CA CYS A 29 -2.40 -0.28 5.99
C CYS A 29 -2.94 -1.34 6.97
N ARG A 30 -3.72 -0.93 7.98
CA ARG A 30 -4.33 -1.86 8.95
C ARG A 30 -5.38 -2.76 8.31
N GLN A 31 -6.23 -2.24 7.44
CA GLN A 31 -7.26 -3.02 6.74
C GLN A 31 -6.66 -4.07 5.81
N HIS A 32 -5.59 -3.72 5.11
CA HIS A 32 -4.91 -4.63 4.17
C HIS A 32 -3.80 -5.48 4.82
N GLY A 33 -3.55 -5.32 6.11
CA GLY A 33 -2.48 -6.02 6.83
C GLY A 33 -1.07 -5.68 6.32
N VAL A 34 -0.89 -4.46 5.80
CA VAL A 34 0.36 -3.96 5.23
C VAL A 34 1.09 -3.10 6.26
N ALA A 35 2.41 -3.23 6.32
CA ALA A 35 3.22 -2.29 7.10
C ALA A 35 3.29 -0.94 6.38
N GLN A 36 3.13 0.17 7.10
CA GLN A 36 3.21 1.51 6.51
C GLN A 36 4.53 1.76 5.75
N SER A 37 5.65 1.21 6.23
CA SER A 37 6.94 1.28 5.54
C SER A 37 6.93 0.63 4.15
N LEU A 38 6.13 -0.43 3.98
CA LEU A 38 5.96 -1.14 2.72
C LEU A 38 5.04 -0.36 1.77
N TYR A 39 3.97 0.23 2.31
CA TYR A 39 3.10 1.15 1.57
C TYR A 39 3.89 2.31 0.96
N TYR A 40 4.72 3.00 1.76
CA TYR A 40 5.51 4.12 1.25
C TYR A 40 6.49 3.68 0.17
N LYS A 41 7.14 2.51 0.31
CA LYS A 41 7.98 1.95 -0.77
C LYS A 41 7.19 1.74 -2.06
N TRP A 42 5.97 1.22 -1.99
CA TRP A 42 5.15 1.00 -3.18
C TRP A 42 4.67 2.31 -3.78
N ARG A 43 4.26 3.27 -2.95
CA ARG A 43 3.88 4.61 -3.40
C ARG A 43 5.04 5.30 -4.10
N ASP A 44 6.23 5.28 -3.51
CA ASP A 44 7.40 5.92 -4.09
C ASP A 44 7.80 5.22 -5.40
N ALA A 45 7.74 3.88 -5.46
CA ALA A 45 7.94 3.13 -6.69
C ALA A 45 6.89 3.44 -7.78
N PHE A 46 5.65 3.73 -7.38
CA PHE A 46 4.57 4.15 -8.28
C PHE A 46 4.77 5.57 -8.81
N LEU A 47 5.26 6.49 -7.96
CA LEU A 47 5.51 7.90 -8.33
C LEU A 47 6.83 8.13 -9.07
N THR A 48 7.79 7.22 -8.92
CA THR A 48 9.12 7.29 -9.57
C THR A 48 9.15 6.50 -10.88
N GLY A 49 7.99 6.06 -11.38
CA GLY A 49 7.84 5.41 -12.69
C GLY A 49 8.11 6.34 -13.86
#